data_AF-A0A9N9HED8-F1
#
_entry.id   AF-A0A9N9HED8-F1
#
_cell.length_a   1.000
_cell.length_b   1.000
_cell.length_c   1.000
_cell.angle_alpha   90.00
_cell.angle_beta   90.00
_cell.angle_gamma   90.00
#
_symmetry.space_group_name_H-M   'P 1'
#
loop_
_entity.id
_entity.type
_entity.pdbx_description
1 polymer ?
#
loop_
_entity_poly.entity_id
_entity_poly.type
_entity_poly.pdbx_seq_one_letter_code
_entity_poly.pdbx_strand_id
1 'polypeptide(L)'
;DEPISKLKEAIKAKKAPRFDDIPADELKLWKVKIPDDRDSELVNPALDVELLATRDVGDYWTKKLPKRHIYVIVEPPVSTTTSSRKLPELRE
;
A
#
# COMPACT_ATOMS: atom_id res chain seq x y z
N ASP A 1 15.26 -15.28 -1.74
CA ASP A 1 14.40 -14.21 -2.25
C ASP A 1 13.12 -14.23 -1.44
N GLU A 2 12.51 -13.08 -1.17
CA GLU A 2 11.30 -13.02 -0.33
C GLU A 2 10.08 -12.73 -1.22
N PRO A 3 9.00 -13.54 -1.13
CA PRO A 3 7.84 -13.38 -1.97
C PRO A 3 7.04 -12.13 -1.60
N ILE A 4 6.29 -11.59 -2.56
CA ILE A 4 5.40 -10.45 -2.29
C ILE A 4 4.36 -10.77 -1.22
N SER A 5 3.94 -12.03 -1.07
CA SER A 5 3.05 -12.46 0.01
C SER A 5 3.59 -12.09 1.40
N LYS A 6 4.89 -12.30 1.65
CA LYS A 6 5.55 -11.93 2.91
C LYS A 6 5.62 -10.42 3.10
N LEU A 7 5.86 -9.67 2.04
CA LEU A 7 5.81 -8.21 2.08
C LEU A 7 4.42 -7.70 2.47
N LYS A 8 3.35 -8.30 1.94
CA LYS A 8 1.96 -7.96 2.32
C LYS A 8 1.70 -8.20 3.82
N GLU A 9 2.12 -9.35 4.35
CA GLU A 9 2.00 -9.66 5.79
C GLU A 9 2.75 -8.63 6.66
N ALA A 10 3.99 -8.29 6.28
CA ALA A 10 4.80 -7.33 7.01
C ALA A 10 4.20 -5.92 7.00
N ILE A 11 3.63 -5.49 5.87
CA ILE A 11 2.93 -4.20 5.76
C ILE A 11 1.71 -4.17 6.67
N LYS A 12 0.88 -5.23 6.65
CA LYS A 12 -0.28 -5.35 7.52
C LYS A 12 0.12 -5.19 8.99
N ALA A 13 1.08 -6.01 9.44
CA ALA A 13 1.54 -5.99 10.83
C ALA A 13 2.11 -4.62 11.25
N LYS A 14 2.83 -3.94 10.35
CA LYS A 14 3.45 -2.64 10.64
C LYS A 14 2.48 -1.46 10.58
N LYS A 15 1.34 -1.61 9.89
CA LYS A 15 0.30 -0.58 9.77
C LYS A 15 -0.90 -0.86 10.68
N ALA A 16 -0.83 -1.88 11.52
CA ALA A 16 -1.80 -2.13 12.58
C ALA A 16 -2.04 -0.85 13.42
N PRO A 17 -3.30 -0.52 13.78
CA PRO A 17 -4.51 -1.32 13.54
C PRO A 17 -5.18 -1.06 12.18
N ARG A 18 -4.64 -0.17 11.34
CA ARG A 18 -5.33 0.32 10.13
C ARG A 18 -5.63 -0.76 9.09
N PHE A 19 -4.86 -1.83 9.08
CA PHE A 19 -5.04 -2.98 8.18
C PHE A 19 -5.39 -4.28 8.92
N ASP A 20 -5.75 -4.21 10.21
CA ASP A 20 -6.04 -5.43 10.97
C ASP A 20 -7.28 -6.15 10.42
N ASP A 21 -8.30 -5.38 10.04
CA ASP A 21 -9.56 -5.85 9.46
C ASP A 21 -9.43 -6.36 8.01
N ILE A 22 -8.30 -6.08 7.35
CA ILE A 22 -8.06 -6.45 5.95
C ILE A 22 -7.10 -7.65 5.93
N PRO A 23 -7.46 -8.78 5.31
CA PRO A 23 -6.53 -9.89 5.17
C PRO A 23 -5.38 -9.50 4.25
N ALA A 24 -4.16 -9.96 4.58
CA ALA A 24 -2.95 -9.49 3.92
C ALA A 24 -2.95 -9.80 2.42
N ASP A 25 -3.54 -10.92 2.01
CA ASP A 25 -3.64 -11.34 0.61
C ASP A 25 -4.52 -10.42 -0.24
N GLU A 26 -5.54 -9.79 0.35
CA GLU A 26 -6.43 -8.83 -0.32
C GLU A 26 -5.78 -7.45 -0.55
N LEU A 27 -4.68 -7.14 0.13
CA LEU A 27 -3.92 -5.91 -0.12
C LEU A 27 -3.35 -5.94 -1.54
N LYS A 28 -3.69 -4.94 -2.35
CA LYS A 28 -3.07 -4.75 -3.67
C LYS A 28 -1.82 -3.91 -3.51
N LEU A 29 -0.71 -4.40 -4.02
CA LEU A 29 0.56 -3.69 -4.03
C LEU A 29 0.88 -3.30 -5.45
N TRP A 30 1.23 -2.04 -5.65
CA TRP A 30 1.57 -1.50 -6.96
C TRP A 30 3.01 -1.02 -6.99
N LYS A 31 3.72 -1.37 -8.05
CA LYS A 31 5.02 -0.79 -8.34
C LYS A 31 4.82 0.64 -8.84
N VAL A 32 5.55 1.57 -8.24
CA VAL A 32 5.62 2.96 -8.65
C VAL A 32 7.07 3.46 -8.63
N LYS A 33 7.29 4.68 -9.09
CA LYS A 33 8.57 5.38 -8.92
C LYS A 33 8.33 6.87 -8.73
N ILE A 34 8.04 7.25 -7.50
CA ILE A 34 7.69 8.64 -7.14
C ILE A 34 8.83 9.21 -6.31
N PRO A 35 9.47 10.32 -6.72
CA PRO A 35 10.45 11.02 -5.89
C PRO A 35 9.84 11.45 -4.55
N ASP A 36 10.63 11.49 -3.48
CA ASP A 36 10.12 11.87 -2.15
C ASP A 36 9.73 13.36 -2.05
N ASP A 37 10.17 14.20 -2.99
CA ASP A 37 9.83 15.63 -3.06
C ASP A 37 8.53 15.93 -3.83
N ARG A 38 7.84 14.90 -4.34
CA ARG A 38 6.70 15.05 -5.26
C ARG A 38 5.39 14.55 -4.66
N ASP A 39 4.94 15.19 -3.57
CA ASP A 39 3.67 14.86 -2.89
C ASP A 39 2.44 14.96 -3.82
N SER A 40 2.46 15.85 -4.81
CA SER A 40 1.37 15.98 -5.79
C SER A 40 1.14 14.71 -6.60
N GLU A 41 2.19 13.89 -6.80
CA GLU A 41 2.09 12.60 -7.48
C GLU A 41 1.54 11.49 -6.58
N LEU A 42 1.46 11.70 -5.26
CA LEU A 42 0.85 10.74 -4.34
C LEU A 42 -0.68 10.78 -4.38
N VAL A 43 -1.26 11.90 -4.82
CA VAL A 43 -2.72 12.04 -4.94
C VAL A 43 -3.26 11.19 -6.08
N ASN A 44 -2.53 11.13 -7.20
CA ASN A 44 -2.86 10.30 -8.34
C ASN A 44 -1.59 9.66 -8.92
N PRO A 45 -1.09 8.60 -8.26
CA PRO A 45 0.17 7.97 -8.64
C PRO A 45 0.03 7.23 -9.96
N ALA A 46 1.06 7.34 -10.81
CA ALA A 46 1.17 6.50 -11.99
C ALA A 46 1.55 5.07 -11.57
N LEU A 47 0.55 4.20 -11.47
CA LEU A 47 0.72 2.78 -11.17
C LEU A 47 1.31 2.06 -12.40
N ASP A 48 2.40 1.32 -12.22
CA ASP A 48 3.10 0.62 -13.31
C ASP A 48 2.59 -0.83 -13.45
N VAL A 49 2.87 -1.66 -12.45
CA VAL A 49 2.52 -3.09 -12.45
C VAL A 49 2.07 -3.53 -11.05
N GLU A 50 1.07 -4.40 -11.02
CA GLU A 50 0.64 -5.04 -9.77
C GLU A 50 1.66 -6.08 -9.31
N LEU A 51 2.01 -6.03 -8.02
CA LEU A 51 2.90 -6.97 -7.37
C LEU A 51 2.11 -8.23 -6.96
N LEU A 52 2.25 -9.28 -7.76
CA LEU A 52 1.64 -10.58 -7.55
C LEU A 52 2.28 -11.31 -6.36
N ALA A 53 1.44 -11.85 -5.47
CA ALA A 53 1.85 -12.55 -4.24
C ALA A 53 2.74 -13.79 -4.49
N THR A 54 2.64 -14.39 -5.68
CA THR A 54 3.40 -15.58 -6.10
C THR A 54 4.80 -15.27 -6.61
N ARG A 55 5.08 -14.00 -6.92
CA ARG A 55 6.38 -13.58 -7.46
C ARG A 55 7.25 -13.05 -6.34
N ASP A 56 8.55 -13.09 -6.56
CA ASP A 56 9.50 -12.57 -5.60
C ASP A 56 9.69 -11.05 -5.75
N VAL A 57 10.06 -10.39 -4.66
CA VAL A 57 10.42 -8.97 -4.67
C VAL A 57 11.54 -8.70 -5.70
N GLY A 58 12.51 -9.60 -5.80
CA GLY A 58 13.65 -9.50 -6.72
C GLY A 58 13.24 -9.43 -8.20
N ASP A 59 12.13 -10.06 -8.60
CA ASP A 59 11.62 -10.06 -9.97
C ASP A 59 11.25 -8.64 -10.45
N TYR A 60 10.75 -7.80 -9.55
CA TYR A 60 10.25 -6.46 -9.90
C TYR A 60 11.35 -5.40 -9.88
N TRP A 61 12.39 -5.59 -9.06
CA TRP A 61 13.48 -4.64 -8.89
C TRP A 61 14.84 -5.29 -9.13
N THR A 62 15.04 -5.73 -10.37
CA THR A 62 16.29 -6.32 -10.85
C THR A 62 17.49 -5.37 -10.83
N LYS A 63 17.23 -4.06 -10.76
CA LYS A 63 18.25 -3.01 -10.71
C LYS A 63 18.19 -2.27 -9.38
N LYS A 64 19.35 -1.76 -8.96
CA LYS A 64 19.48 -0.95 -7.74
C LYS A 64 18.56 0.27 -7.82
N LEU A 65 17.66 0.37 -6.86
CA LEU A 65 16.72 1.47 -6.75
C LEU A 65 17.43 2.76 -6.30
N PRO A 66 17.21 3.88 -6.99
CA PRO A 66 17.61 5.20 -6.49
C PRO A 66 17.16 5.47 -5.04
N LYS A 67 17.95 6.23 -4.29
CA LYS A 67 17.56 6.66 -2.93
C LYS A 67 16.47 7.74 -3.03
N ARG A 68 15.71 7.93 -1.94
CA ARG A 68 14.69 8.99 -1.82
C ARG A 68 13.56 8.90 -2.86
N HIS A 69 12.99 7.71 -2.98
CA HIS A 69 11.85 7.46 -3.86
C HIS A 69 10.92 6.45 -3.19
N ILE A 70 9.63 6.62 -3.44
CA ILE A 70 8.58 5.66 -3.12
C ILE A 70 8.46 4.69 -4.29
N TYR A 71 8.52 3.40 -3.98
CA TYR A 71 8.51 2.32 -4.97
C TYR A 71 7.28 1.44 -4.92
N VAL A 72 6.54 1.49 -3.81
CA VAL A 72 5.39 0.65 -3.55
C VAL A 72 4.26 1.50 -3.02
N ILE A 73 3.09 1.37 -3.62
CA ILE A 73 1.83 1.88 -3.08
C ILE A 73 0.97 0.69 -2.70
N VAL A 74 0.34 0.80 -1.53
CA VAL A 74 -0.55 -0.22 -0.99
C VAL A 74 -1.97 0.31 -1.12
N GLU A 75 -2.76 -0.37 -1.93
CA GLU A 75 -4.18 -0.10 -2.08
C GLU A 75 -4.96 -1.16 -1.28
N PRO A 76 -5.72 -0.75 -0.25
CA PRO A 76 -6.63 -1.67 0.42
C PRO A 76 -7.75 -2.07 -0.55
N PRO A 77 -8.33 -3.27 -0.40
CA PRO A 77 -9.58 -3.57 -1.09
C PRO A 77 -10.59 -2.49 -0.70
N VAL A 78 -11.40 -2.03 -1.67
CA VAL A 78 -12.48 -1.07 -1.41
C VAL A 78 -13.40 -1.62 -0.33
N SER A 79 -13.13 -1.26 0.92
CA SER A 79 -14.00 -1.59 2.03
C SER A 79 -15.25 -0.74 1.84
N THR A 80 -16.39 -1.39 1.62
CA THR A 80 -17.73 -0.77 1.67
C THR A 80 -18.10 -0.28 3.07
N THR A 81 -17.12 0.04 3.91
CA THR A 81 -17.36 0.60 5.24
C THR A 81 -17.66 2.07 5.06
N THR A 82 -18.95 2.33 4.83
CA THR A 82 -19.65 3.53 5.25
C THR A 82 -19.26 3.84 6.68
N SER A 83 -18.13 4.54 6.87
CA SER A 83 -17.83 5.23 8.11
C SER A 83 -18.69 6.48 8.10
N SER A 84 -19.97 6.31 8.42
CA SER A 84 -20.81 7.36 8.94
C SER A 84 -20.09 7.97 10.14
N ARG A 85 -19.31 9.02 9.87
CA ARG A 85 -18.83 9.96 10.88
C ARG A 85 -20.08 10.60 11.47
N LYS A 86 -20.71 9.92 12.41
CA LYS A 86 -21.71 10.50 13.30
C LYS A 86 -20.94 11.55 14.10
N LEU A 87 -21.01 12.78 13.63
CA LEU A 87 -20.60 13.96 14.38
C LEU A 87 -21.31 13.87 15.74
N PRO A 88 -20.60 13.88 16.88
CA PRO A 88 -21.29 14.06 18.14
C PRO A 88 -21.88 15.47 18.11
N GLU A 89 -23.19 15.56 17.89
CA GLU A 89 -23.98 16.73 18.24
C GLU A 89 -23.72 17.02 19.72
N LEU A 90 -23.03 18.14 19.96
CA LEU A 90 -22.90 18.76 21.27
C LEU A 90 -24.32 19.01 21.79
N ARG A 91 -24.74 18.23 22.80
CA ARG A 91 -25.89 18.59 23.62
C ARG A 91 -25.38 19.53 24.72
N GLU A 92 -25.72 20.80 24.59
CA GLU A 92 -25.85 21.71 25.74
C GLU A 92 -27.12 21.38 26.54
#